data_AF-A0A2G1VXD0-F1
#
_entry.id   AF-A0A2G1VXD0-F1
#
_cell.length_a   1.000
_cell.length_b   1.000
_cell.length_c   1.000
_cell.angle_alpha   90.00
_cell.angle_beta   90.00
_cell.angle_gamma   90.00
#
_symmetry.space_group_name_H-M   'P 1'
#
loop_
_entity.id
_entity.type
_entity.pdbx_description
1 polymer ?
#
loop_
_entity_poly.entity_id
_entity_poly.type
_entity_poly.pdbx_seq_one_letter_code
_entity_poly.pdbx_strand_id
1 'polypeptide(L)'
;MFSFNRCTQTLRIWESNYGRDAGWNIEQHGAVIATLSDPQPGDMFWDHYRIDIVTDDERLRAEMGTDEFWLNAESAGLVFRNRVFGEVAKNAFPSHPPFDTDGRIHMRALYLDIRPPMPWDWLLLYFRRRTADKTGEPSDARESPS
;
A
#
# COMPACT_ATOMS: atom_id res chain seq x y z
N MET A 1 -16.24 -16.39 20.61
CA MET A 1 -14.77 -16.45 20.84
C MET A 1 -14.16 -15.29 20.06
N PHE A 2 -13.98 -14.13 20.70
CA PHE A 2 -13.40 -12.96 20.02
C PHE A 2 -11.92 -13.25 19.71
N SER A 3 -11.60 -13.24 18.42
CA SER A 3 -10.35 -13.74 17.87
C SER A 3 -9.19 -12.80 18.21
N PHE A 4 -8.28 -13.25 19.10
CA PHE A 4 -7.05 -12.56 19.47
C PHE A 4 -6.22 -12.13 18.23
N ASN A 5 -6.36 -12.86 17.13
CA ASN A 5 -5.72 -12.59 15.84
C ASN A 5 -6.12 -11.24 15.20
N ARG A 6 -7.31 -10.70 15.50
CA ARG A 6 -7.74 -9.41 14.92
C ARG A 6 -7.01 -8.22 15.55
N CYS A 7 -6.80 -8.24 16.87
CA CYS A 7 -6.12 -7.14 17.56
C CYS A 7 -4.66 -7.00 17.12
N THR A 8 -3.97 -8.12 16.91
CA THR A 8 -2.57 -8.11 16.45
C THR A 8 -2.45 -7.62 15.01
N GLN A 9 -3.42 -7.94 14.14
CA GLN A 9 -3.47 -7.43 12.77
C GLN A 9 -3.71 -5.91 12.72
N THR A 10 -4.67 -5.38 13.48
CA THR A 10 -4.93 -3.93 13.52
C THR A 10 -3.68 -3.14 13.95
N LEU A 11 -2.98 -3.62 14.98
CA LEU A 11 -1.73 -3.00 15.44
C LEU A 11 -0.67 -2.98 14.33
N ARG A 12 -0.49 -4.09 13.59
CA ARG A 12 0.44 -4.16 12.46
C ARG A 12 0.08 -3.19 11.34
N ILE A 13 -1.22 -3.03 11.05
CA ILE A 13 -1.68 -2.10 10.03
C ILE A 13 -1.35 -0.65 10.44
N TRP A 14 -1.62 -0.26 11.69
CA TRP A 14 -1.23 1.07 12.19
C TRP A 14 0.28 1.29 12.16
N GLU A 15 1.08 0.28 12.53
CA GLU A 15 2.54 0.34 12.47
C GLU A 15 3.07 0.57 11.05
N SER A 16 2.40 0.02 10.04
CA SER A 16 2.74 0.18 8.61
C SER A 16 2.12 1.41 7.93
N ASN A 17 1.84 2.47 8.69
CA ASN A 17 1.15 3.67 8.20
C ASN A 17 -0.15 3.36 7.44
N TYR A 18 -1.03 2.58 8.10
CA TYR A 18 -2.28 2.08 7.52
C TYR A 18 -2.09 1.21 6.26
N GLY A 19 -0.96 0.51 6.17
CA GLY A 19 -0.62 -0.38 5.06
C GLY A 19 0.22 0.26 3.95
N ARG A 20 0.45 1.58 3.98
CA ARG A 20 1.25 2.26 2.95
C ARG A 20 2.66 1.68 2.83
N ASP A 21 3.32 1.47 3.96
CA ASP A 21 4.71 1.02 4.00
C ASP A 21 4.87 -0.45 3.56
N ALA A 22 3.77 -1.21 3.54
CA ALA A 22 3.76 -2.59 3.07
C ALA A 22 3.74 -2.71 1.54
N GLY A 23 3.46 -1.62 0.82
CA GLY A 23 3.28 -1.63 -0.63
C GLY A 23 1.99 -2.30 -1.08
N TRP A 24 1.71 -2.18 -2.37
CA TRP A 24 0.43 -2.57 -2.97
C TRP A 24 0.63 -3.31 -4.29
N ASN A 25 -0.20 -4.31 -4.55
CA ASN A 25 -0.34 -4.92 -5.85
C ASN A 25 -1.47 -4.22 -6.60
N ILE A 26 -1.22 -3.89 -7.86
CA ILE A 26 -2.25 -3.50 -8.81
C ILE A 26 -2.68 -4.78 -9.52
N GLU A 27 -3.93 -5.18 -9.31
CA GLU A 27 -4.54 -6.35 -9.91
C GLU A 27 -5.51 -5.93 -11.00
N GLN A 28 -5.53 -6.66 -12.11
CA GLN A 28 -6.55 -6.57 -13.15
C GLN A 28 -7.08 -7.98 -13.43
N HIS A 29 -8.39 -8.16 -13.30
CA HIS A 29 -9.04 -9.48 -13.44
C HIS A 29 -8.42 -10.58 -12.55
N GLY A 30 -7.92 -10.20 -11.37
CA GLY A 30 -7.28 -11.10 -10.39
C GLY A 30 -5.82 -11.45 -10.68
N ALA A 31 -5.22 -10.95 -11.78
CA ALA A 31 -3.80 -11.07 -12.05
C ALA A 31 -3.06 -9.79 -11.61
N VAL A 32 -1.90 -9.94 -10.96
CA VAL A 32 -1.05 -8.80 -10.59
C VAL A 32 -0.33 -8.27 -11.83
N ILE A 33 -0.53 -7.00 -12.16
CA ILE A 33 0.04 -6.36 -13.36
C ILE A 33 1.17 -5.38 -13.01
N ALA A 34 1.15 -4.81 -11.80
CA ALA A 34 2.22 -3.97 -11.27
C ALA A 34 2.23 -4.00 -9.74
N THR A 35 3.32 -3.51 -9.16
CA THR A 35 3.45 -3.30 -7.72
C THR A 35 3.84 -1.86 -7.41
N LEU A 36 3.35 -1.34 -6.29
CA LEU A 36 3.64 -0.03 -5.74
C LEU A 36 4.50 -0.20 -4.49
N SER A 37 5.62 0.51 -4.45
CA SER A 37 6.58 0.48 -3.35
C SER A 37 7.13 1.87 -3.04
N ASP A 38 7.87 1.98 -1.93
CA ASP A 38 8.55 3.22 -1.51
C ASP A 38 7.61 4.44 -1.45
N PRO A 39 6.58 4.42 -0.58
CA PRO A 39 5.64 5.53 -0.44
C PRO A 39 6.36 6.80 0.00
N GLN A 40 6.10 7.90 -0.70
CA GLN A 40 6.55 9.23 -0.32
C GLN A 40 5.34 10.14 -0.14
N PRO A 41 5.30 10.98 0.91
CA PRO A 41 4.21 11.93 1.09
C PRO A 41 4.20 12.97 -0.04
N GLY A 42 3.05 13.14 -0.67
CA GLY A 42 2.79 14.19 -1.66
C GLY A 42 1.99 15.35 -1.09
N ASP A 43 1.51 16.22 -1.99
CA ASP A 43 0.67 17.36 -1.61
C ASP A 43 -0.74 16.92 -1.19
N MET A 44 -1.40 17.66 -0.29
CA MET A 44 -2.83 17.60 0.01
C MET A 44 -3.51 16.22 -0.24
N PHE A 45 -3.09 15.20 0.52
CA PHE A 45 -3.63 13.83 0.51
C PHE A 45 -3.19 12.88 -0.62
N TRP A 46 -2.19 13.28 -1.40
CA TRP A 46 -1.51 12.42 -2.36
C TRP A 46 -0.29 11.75 -1.74
N ASP A 47 -0.02 10.54 -2.19
CA ASP A 47 1.19 9.77 -1.89
C ASP A 47 1.82 9.39 -3.24
N HIS A 48 3.15 9.48 -3.34
CA HIS A 48 3.90 9.12 -4.54
C HIS A 48 4.49 7.73 -4.35
N TYR A 49 4.33 6.84 -5.31
CA TYR A 49 4.86 5.48 -5.25
C TYR A 49 5.79 5.22 -6.42
N ARG A 50 6.87 4.47 -6.14
CA ARG A 50 7.57 3.78 -7.22
C ARG A 50 6.66 2.68 -7.75
N ILE A 51 6.51 2.62 -9.07
CA ILE A 51 5.76 1.57 -9.75
C ILE A 51 6.72 0.61 -10.46
N ASP A 52 6.53 -0.68 -10.22
CA ASP A 52 7.25 -1.76 -10.90
C ASP A 52 6.23 -2.58 -11.70
N ILE A 53 6.27 -2.49 -13.04
CA ILE A 53 5.36 -3.24 -13.93
C ILE A 53 5.85 -4.67 -14.04
N VAL A 54 4.99 -5.64 -13.68
CA VAL A 54 5.36 -7.07 -13.61
C VAL A 54 4.60 -7.95 -14.62
N THR A 55 3.67 -7.38 -15.38
CA THR A 55 2.99 -8.12 -16.46
C THR A 55 3.93 -8.42 -17.63
N ASP A 56 3.79 -9.62 -18.21
CA ASP A 56 4.47 -10.04 -19.44
C ASP A 56 3.74 -9.58 -20.72
N ASP A 57 2.50 -9.10 -20.61
CA ASP A 57 1.75 -8.55 -21.74
C ASP A 57 2.34 -7.18 -22.14
N GLU A 58 3.10 -7.17 -23.24
CA GLU A 58 3.74 -5.97 -23.78
C GLU A 58 2.74 -4.88 -24.16
N ARG A 59 1.54 -5.24 -24.63
CA ARG A 59 0.50 -4.28 -24.99
C ARG A 59 -0.03 -3.61 -23.74
N LEU A 60 -0.36 -4.39 -22.71
CA LEU A 60 -0.79 -3.85 -21.42
C LEU A 60 0.30 -2.96 -20.80
N ARG A 61 1.57 -3.41 -20.84
CA ARG A 61 2.71 -2.62 -20.36
C ARG A 61 2.80 -1.26 -21.06
N ALA A 62 2.60 -1.21 -22.38
CA ALA A 62 2.59 0.03 -23.13
C ALA A 62 1.38 0.90 -22.76
N GLU A 63 0.18 0.32 -22.63
CA GLU A 63 -1.05 1.01 -22.23
C GLU A 63 -0.90 1.63 -20.83
N MET A 64 -0.29 0.94 -19.87
CA MET A 64 -0.02 1.45 -18.51
C MET A 64 0.88 2.70 -18.48
N GLY A 65 1.64 2.95 -19.55
CA GLY A 65 2.42 4.17 -19.70
C GLY A 65 1.61 5.39 -20.16
N THR A 66 0.31 5.24 -20.41
CA THR A 66 -0.56 6.30 -20.95
C THR A 66 -1.54 6.82 -19.91
N ASP A 67 -1.87 8.11 -19.98
CA ASP A 67 -2.87 8.72 -19.09
C ASP A 67 -4.27 8.09 -19.26
N GLU A 68 -4.60 7.66 -20.47
CA GLU A 68 -5.90 7.05 -20.80
C GLU A 68 -6.15 5.75 -20.03
N PHE A 69 -5.12 4.94 -19.83
CA PHE A 69 -5.23 3.72 -19.02
C PHE A 69 -5.65 4.05 -17.58
N TRP A 70 -5.02 5.06 -16.97
CA TRP A 70 -5.28 5.44 -15.58
C TRP A 70 -6.59 6.19 -15.39
N LEU A 71 -7.02 6.98 -16.39
CA LEU A 71 -8.36 7.59 -16.41
C LEU A 71 -9.47 6.53 -16.42
N ASN A 72 -9.20 5.37 -17.00
CA ASN A 72 -10.13 4.24 -17.07
C ASN A 72 -9.86 3.17 -16.01
N ALA A 73 -9.08 3.47 -14.95
CA ALA A 73 -8.70 2.48 -13.94
C ALA A 73 -9.90 1.74 -13.31
N GLU A 74 -10.96 2.46 -12.96
CA GLU A 74 -12.16 1.88 -12.36
C GLU A 74 -12.93 0.98 -13.35
N SER A 75 -13.13 1.46 -14.58
CA SER A 75 -13.84 0.70 -15.62
C SER A 75 -13.03 -0.50 -16.13
N ALA A 76 -11.70 -0.41 -16.08
CA ALA A 76 -10.76 -1.49 -16.37
C ALA A 76 -10.69 -2.56 -15.27
N GLY A 77 -11.41 -2.38 -14.15
CA GLY A 77 -11.47 -3.33 -13.05
C GLY A 77 -10.18 -3.42 -12.25
N LEU A 78 -9.43 -2.31 -12.14
CA LEU A 78 -8.21 -2.28 -11.34
C LEU A 78 -8.53 -2.37 -9.84
N VAL A 79 -7.76 -3.20 -9.14
CA VAL A 79 -7.87 -3.42 -7.71
C VAL A 79 -6.51 -3.18 -7.06
N PHE A 80 -6.48 -2.36 -6.00
CA PHE A 80 -5.27 -2.08 -5.23
C PHE A 80 -5.27 -2.93 -3.96
N ARG A 81 -4.51 -4.02 -3.96
CA ARG A 81 -4.43 -4.96 -2.82
C ARG A 81 -3.16 -4.77 -2.03
N ASN A 82 -3.27 -4.66 -0.72
CA ASN A 82 -2.11 -4.56 0.15
C ASN A 82 -1.29 -5.85 0.13
N ARG A 83 0.02 -5.75 -0.08
CA ARG A 83 0.90 -6.93 -0.24
C ARG A 83 1.02 -7.79 1.01
N VAL A 84 1.01 -7.17 2.19
CA VAL A 84 1.22 -7.87 3.46
C VAL A 84 -0.11 -8.33 4.06
N PHE A 85 -1.17 -7.54 3.93
CA PHE A 85 -2.46 -7.81 4.57
C PHE A 85 -3.49 -8.48 3.66
N GLY A 86 -3.30 -8.45 2.33
CA GLY A 86 -4.25 -9.03 1.36
C GLY A 86 -5.56 -8.25 1.20
N GLU A 87 -5.72 -7.16 1.93
CA GLU A 87 -6.91 -6.30 1.96
C GLU A 87 -6.90 -5.30 0.80
N VAL A 88 -8.08 -4.92 0.30
CA VAL A 88 -8.24 -4.00 -0.85
C VAL A 88 -8.50 -2.57 -0.39
N ALA A 89 -7.79 -1.60 -0.97
CA ALA A 89 -8.10 -0.18 -0.81
C ALA A 89 -9.26 0.23 -1.74
N LYS A 90 -10.47 0.26 -1.20
CA LYS A 90 -11.72 0.48 -1.97
C LYS A 90 -11.84 1.88 -2.59
N ASN A 91 -11.19 2.87 -1.98
CA ASN A 91 -11.30 4.27 -2.37
C ASN A 91 -10.04 4.75 -3.09
N ALA A 92 -9.13 3.85 -3.46
CA ALA A 92 -7.88 4.20 -4.10
C ALA A 92 -8.10 4.64 -5.55
N PHE A 93 -7.47 5.73 -5.95
CA PHE A 93 -7.47 6.19 -7.35
C PHE A 93 -6.20 6.98 -7.68
N PRO A 94 -5.73 6.94 -8.94
CA PRO A 94 -4.58 7.73 -9.40
C PRO A 94 -4.95 9.20 -9.62
N SER A 95 -3.96 10.10 -9.62
CA SER A 95 -4.18 11.49 -10.07
C SER A 95 -4.25 11.59 -11.59
N HIS A 96 -4.55 12.79 -12.08
CA HIS A 96 -4.46 13.15 -13.49
C HIS A 96 -3.66 14.46 -13.64
N PRO A 97 -2.47 14.44 -14.28
CA PRO A 97 -1.76 13.26 -14.82
C PRO A 97 -1.36 12.27 -13.71
N PRO A 98 -1.16 10.97 -14.02
CA PRO A 98 -0.89 9.94 -13.02
C PRO A 98 0.57 9.90 -12.57
N PHE A 99 1.52 10.33 -13.41
CA PHE A 99 2.95 10.29 -13.12
C PHE A 99 3.54 11.68 -12.88
N ASP A 100 4.52 11.78 -11.98
CA ASP A 100 5.36 12.97 -11.82
C ASP A 100 6.59 12.97 -12.75
N THR A 101 7.41 14.01 -12.61
CA THR A 101 8.67 14.17 -13.36
C THR A 101 9.70 13.07 -13.06
N ASP A 102 9.58 12.39 -11.92
CA ASP A 102 10.47 11.32 -11.48
C ASP A 102 9.95 9.93 -11.87
N GLY A 103 8.81 9.87 -12.58
CA GLY A 103 8.17 8.64 -13.03
C GLY A 103 7.44 7.88 -11.91
N ARG A 104 7.20 8.51 -10.77
CA ARG A 104 6.38 7.93 -9.68
C ARG A 104 4.91 8.16 -9.97
N ILE A 105 4.09 7.20 -9.54
CA ILE A 105 2.64 7.33 -9.66
C ILE A 105 2.07 8.03 -8.43
N HIS A 106 1.22 9.01 -8.66
CA HIS A 106 0.46 9.71 -7.65
C HIS A 106 -0.83 8.96 -7.35
N MET A 107 -0.99 8.56 -6.09
CA MET A 107 -2.16 7.84 -5.63
C MET A 107 -2.81 8.56 -4.47
N ARG A 108 -4.15 8.54 -4.43
CA ARG A 108 -4.92 8.98 -3.27
C ARG A 108 -5.62 7.79 -2.64
N ALA A 109 -5.82 7.88 -1.33
CA ALA A 109 -6.56 6.91 -0.53
C ALA A 109 -6.05 5.45 -0.61
N LEU A 110 -4.73 5.30 -0.80
CA LEU A 110 -4.03 4.01 -0.79
C LEU A 110 -3.72 3.58 0.66
N TYR A 111 -4.77 3.37 1.46
CA TYR A 111 -4.66 2.93 2.85
C TYR A 111 -5.79 1.97 3.22
N LEU A 112 -5.56 1.17 4.25
CA LEU A 112 -6.57 0.26 4.79
C LEU A 112 -7.55 1.02 5.68
N ASP A 113 -8.84 0.88 5.36
CA ASP A 113 -9.94 1.48 6.11
C ASP A 113 -10.18 0.72 7.42
N ILE A 114 -9.36 1.06 8.42
CA ILE A 114 -9.51 0.58 9.79
C ILE A 114 -9.79 1.76 10.71
N ARG A 115 -10.47 1.47 11.83
CA ARG A 115 -10.74 2.50 12.84
C ARG A 115 -9.43 3.20 13.27
N PRO A 116 -9.47 4.50 13.57
CA PRO A 116 -8.34 5.17 14.19
C PRO A 116 -8.00 4.53 15.55
N PRO A 117 -6.73 4.61 15.99
CA PRO A 117 -6.31 4.17 17.30
C PRO A 117 -6.97 5.03 18.39
N MET A 118 -7.53 4.36 19.41
CA MET A 118 -7.99 4.99 20.65
C MET A 118 -6.78 5.34 21.54
N PRO A 119 -6.92 6.18 22.57
CA PRO A 119 -5.80 6.52 23.47
C PRO A 119 -5.05 5.31 24.06
N TRP A 120 -5.75 4.22 24.36
CA TRP A 120 -5.13 2.98 24.84
C TRP A 120 -4.36 2.23 23.75
N ASP A 121 -4.80 2.31 22.50
CA ASP A 121 -4.08 1.71 21.37
C ASP A 121 -2.74 2.44 21.16
N TRP A 122 -2.71 3.77 21.31
CA TRP A 122 -1.47 4.57 21.29
C TRP A 122 -0.50 4.15 22.39
N LEU A 123 -1.00 3.90 23.60
CA LEU A 123 -0.19 3.41 24.70
C LEU A 123 0.43 2.03 24.38
N LEU A 124 -0.36 1.12 23.80
CA LEU A 124 0.12 -0.19 23.37
C LEU A 124 1.18 -0.09 22.25
N LEU A 125 0.94 0.77 21.24
CA LEU A 125 1.90 1.03 20.16
C LEU A 125 3.22 1.61 20.72
N TYR A 126 3.14 2.54 21.67
CA TYR A 126 4.31 3.10 22.34
C TYR A 126 5.13 2.01 23.07
N PHE A 127 4.49 1.17 23.86
CA PHE A 127 5.17 0.10 24.58
C PHE A 127 5.80 -0.92 23.64
N ARG A 128 5.09 -1.31 22.58
CA ARG A 128 5.56 -2.29 21.60
C ARG A 128 6.79 -1.78 20.84
N ARG A 129 6.80 -0.52 20.41
CA ARG A 129 7.99 0.12 19.81
C ARG A 129 9.18 0.09 20.76
N ARG A 130 8.96 0.48 22.03
CA ARG A 130 10.02 0.50 23.04
C ARG A 130 10.58 -0.89 23.39
N THR A 131 9.77 -1.94 23.29
CA THR A 131 10.27 -3.31 23.50
C THR A 131 11.05 -3.83 22.30
N ALA A 132 10.68 -3.46 21.07
CA ALA A 132 11.42 -3.84 19.87
C ALA A 132 12.87 -3.29 19.90
N ASP A 133 13.04 -2.03 20.29
CA ASP A 133 14.36 -1.39 20.40
C ASP A 133 15.29 -2.09 21.40
N LYS A 134 14.73 -2.66 22.47
CA LYS A 134 15.53 -3.30 23.54
C LYS A 134 16.04 -4.68 23.17
N THR A 135 15.37 -5.38 22.28
CA THR A 135 15.76 -6.74 21.87
C THR A 135 16.98 -6.70 20.95
N GLY A 136 17.35 -5.52 20.41
CA GLY A 136 18.44 -5.40 19.46
C GLY A 136 18.18 -6.21 18.18
N GLU A 137 16.94 -6.60 17.93
CA GLU A 137 16.55 -7.13 16.63
C GLU A 137 16.67 -5.97 15.64
N PRO A 138 17.58 -6.04 14.66
CA PRO A 138 17.65 -5.03 13.63
C PRO A 138 16.29 -4.97 12.92
N SER A 139 15.68 -3.78 12.96
CA SER A 139 14.38 -3.49 12.35
C SER A 139 14.29 -3.84 10.85
N ASP A 140 15.43 -4.09 10.20
CA ASP A 140 15.57 -4.33 8.75
C ASP A 140 15.61 -5.81 8.33
N ALA A 141 15.55 -6.79 9.24
CA ALA A 141 15.70 -8.20 8.88
C ALA A 141 14.43 -8.88 8.31
N ARG A 142 13.48 -8.13 7.75
CA ARG A 142 12.29 -8.70 7.07
C ARG A 142 12.31 -8.37 5.57
N GLU A 143 13.39 -8.74 4.90
CA GLU A 143 13.33 -8.99 3.46
C GLU A 143 12.45 -10.21 3.20
N SER A 144 11.38 -10.02 2.43
CA SER A 144 10.48 -11.07 1.99
C SER A 144 11.24 -12.10 1.13
N PRO A 145 11.07 -13.41 1.35
CA PRO A 145 11.60 -14.40 0.43
C PRO A 145 10.94 -14.21 -0.95
N SER A 146 11.78 -14.11 -1.98
CA SER A 146 11.37 -14.11 -3.39
C SER A 146 10.89 -15.48 -3.84
#